data_AF-A0A094AR32-F1
#
_entry.id   AF-A0A094AR32-F1
#
_cell.length_a   1.000
_cell.length_b   1.000
_cell.length_c   1.000
_cell.angle_alpha   90.00
_cell.angle_beta   90.00
_cell.angle_gamma   90.00
#
_symmetry.space_group_name_H-M   'P 1'
#
loop_
_entity.id
_entity.type
_entity.pdbx_description
1 polymer ?
#
loop_
_entity_poly.entity_id
_entity_poly.type
_entity_poly.pdbx_seq_one_letter_code
_entity_poly.pdbx_strand_id
1 'polypeptide(L)'
;MVRQKSAKAAEIASLLEEAVLGVRTGKYKSSYEAAKQLGLCKETVTRRVNGGLSRSQARQQQQKLSYEQENVLLKWIKQLTISGYSPGHQLLKEIAEELRTKRTYNLDDTSLNSLELPPQYTLGRD
;
A
#
# COMPACT_ATOMS: atom_id res chain seq x y z
N MET A 1 -14.36 5.45 2.07
CA MET A 1 -14.02 5.12 0.67
C MET A 1 -12.59 5.53 0.37
N VAL A 2 -11.76 4.64 -0.16
CA VAL A 2 -10.39 4.98 -0.60
C VAL A 2 -10.50 5.81 -1.88
N ARG A 3 -9.96 7.03 -1.87
CA ARG A 3 -9.90 7.87 -3.08
C ARG A 3 -8.98 7.21 -4.10
N GLN A 4 -9.53 6.76 -5.22
CA GLN A 4 -8.72 6.28 -6.35
C GLN A 4 -7.87 7.44 -6.89
N LYS A 5 -6.60 7.16 -7.19
CA LYS A 5 -5.74 8.13 -7.89
C LYS A 5 -6.29 8.29 -9.31
N SER A 6 -6.30 9.52 -9.82
CA SER A 6 -6.56 9.72 -11.24
C SER A 6 -5.46 9.08 -12.08
N ALA A 7 -5.79 8.58 -13.27
CA ALA A 7 -4.82 7.99 -14.21
C ALA A 7 -3.60 8.91 -14.41
N LYS A 8 -3.86 10.20 -14.65
CA LYS A 8 -2.82 11.25 -14.74
C LYS A 8 -1.90 11.34 -13.51
N ALA A 9 -2.44 11.19 -12.29
CA ALA A 9 -1.61 11.23 -11.10
C ALA A 9 -0.74 9.96 -10.93
N ALA A 10 -1.20 8.82 -11.44
CA ALA A 10 -0.41 7.59 -11.48
C ALA A 10 0.72 7.68 -12.53
N GLU A 11 0.41 8.19 -13.72
CA GLU A 11 1.39 8.46 -14.78
C GLU A 11 2.49 9.40 -14.30
N ILE A 12 2.13 10.54 -13.68
CA ILE A 12 3.11 11.48 -13.13
C ILE A 12 4.01 10.80 -12.09
N ALA A 13 3.46 9.95 -11.22
CA ALA A 13 4.26 9.23 -10.23
C ALA A 13 5.27 8.27 -10.89
N SER A 14 4.84 7.56 -11.94
CA SER A 14 5.69 6.66 -12.72
C SER A 14 6.82 7.41 -13.43
N LEU A 15 6.51 8.53 -14.10
CA LEU A 15 7.51 9.40 -14.73
C LEU A 15 8.51 9.93 -13.70
N LEU A 16 8.05 10.24 -12.48
CA LEU A 16 8.92 10.74 -11.42
C LEU A 16 9.87 9.65 -10.89
N GLU A 17 9.41 8.40 -10.84
CA GLU A 17 10.25 7.25 -10.51
C GLU A 17 11.28 6.98 -11.62
N GLU A 18 10.88 7.06 -12.89
CA GLU A 18 11.82 6.99 -14.02
C GLU A 18 12.86 8.11 -13.94
N ALA A 19 12.46 9.34 -13.66
CA ALA A 19 13.37 10.47 -13.51
C ALA A 19 14.44 10.20 -12.45
N VAL A 20 14.02 9.71 -11.27
CA VAL A 20 14.94 9.40 -10.17
C VAL A 20 15.88 8.26 -10.53
N LEU A 21 15.36 7.19 -11.14
CA LEU A 21 16.19 6.07 -11.59
C LEU A 21 17.18 6.51 -12.65
N GLY A 22 16.75 7.33 -13.62
CA GLY A 22 17.61 7.85 -14.67
C GLY A 22 18.73 8.74 -14.15
N VAL A 23 18.46 9.58 -13.14
CA VAL A 23 19.51 10.40 -12.50
C VAL A 23 20.49 9.52 -11.72
N ARG A 24 20.01 8.51 -10.99
CA ARG A 24 20.86 7.60 -10.20
C ARG A 24 21.73 6.68 -11.05
N THR A 25 21.21 6.24 -12.19
CA THR A 25 21.91 5.37 -13.15
C THR A 25 22.82 6.15 -14.11
N GLY A 26 22.80 7.48 -14.07
CA GLY A 26 23.59 8.34 -14.96
C GLY A 26 23.01 8.52 -16.37
N LYS A 27 21.77 8.04 -16.64
CA LYS A 27 21.03 8.30 -17.89
C LYS A 27 20.81 9.80 -18.13
N TYR A 28 20.62 10.57 -17.05
CA TYR A 28 20.52 12.02 -17.10
C TYR A 28 21.68 12.65 -16.32
N LYS A 29 22.28 13.72 -16.85
CA LYS A 29 23.39 14.45 -16.22
C LYS A 29 22.98 15.12 -14.91
N SER A 30 21.69 15.47 -14.77
CA SER A 30 21.16 16.17 -13.61
C SER A 30 19.64 15.96 -13.46
N SER A 31 19.14 16.14 -12.24
CA SER A 31 17.70 16.25 -11.94
C SER A 31 16.97 17.25 -12.83
N TYR A 32 17.64 18.34 -13.22
CA TYR A 32 17.06 19.34 -14.11
C TYR A 32 16.87 18.82 -15.54
N GLU A 33 17.83 18.07 -16.06
CA GLU A 33 17.74 17.48 -17.39
C GLU A 33 16.64 16.41 -17.43
N ALA A 34 16.58 15.54 -16.44
CA ALA A 34 15.52 14.55 -16.29
C ALA A 34 14.13 15.21 -16.24
N ALA A 35 14.00 16.30 -15.48
CA ALA A 35 12.76 17.07 -15.39
C ALA A 35 12.36 17.69 -16.73
N LYS A 36 13.31 18.24 -17.50
CA LYS A 36 13.06 18.84 -18.81
C LYS A 36 12.62 17.79 -19.84
N GLN A 37 13.29 16.63 -19.87
CA GLN A 37 12.95 15.55 -20.80
C GLN A 37 11.58 14.94 -20.51
N LEU A 38 11.21 14.80 -19.24
CA LEU A 38 9.96 14.17 -18.81
C LEU A 38 8.81 15.17 -18.58
N GLY A 39 9.05 16.47 -18.79
CA GLY A 39 8.03 17.52 -18.57
C GLY A 39 7.60 17.68 -17.10
N LEU A 40 8.48 17.38 -16.15
CA LEU A 40 8.20 17.44 -14.71
C LEU A 40 8.74 18.73 -14.08
N CYS A 41 8.19 19.09 -12.91
CA CYS A 41 8.70 20.20 -12.11
C CYS A 41 10.07 19.85 -11.48
N LYS A 42 11.07 20.71 -11.69
CA LYS A 42 12.46 20.48 -11.25
C LYS A 42 12.57 20.26 -9.73
N GLU A 43 11.85 21.05 -8.93
CA GLU A 43 11.85 20.96 -7.47
C GLU A 43 11.34 19.59 -7.00
N THR A 44 10.35 19.04 -7.72
CA THR A 44 9.75 17.75 -7.39
C THR A 44 10.73 16.61 -7.67
N VAL A 45 11.42 16.65 -8.81
CA VAL A 45 12.45 15.66 -9.17
C VAL A 45 13.62 15.74 -8.19
N THR A 46 14.15 16.94 -7.93
CA THR A 46 15.26 17.15 -6.98
C THR A 46 14.91 16.67 -5.57
N ARG A 47 13.72 17.03 -5.05
CA ARG A 47 13.24 16.53 -3.76
C ARG A 47 13.20 15.01 -3.72
N ARG A 48 12.78 14.35 -4.80
CA ARG A 48 12.67 12.89 -4.86
C ARG A 48 14.03 12.19 -4.97
N VAL A 49 14.95 12.75 -5.76
CA VAL A 49 16.35 12.29 -5.87
C VAL A 49 17.02 12.33 -4.49
N ASN A 50 16.81 13.41 -3.74
CA ASN A 50 17.31 13.61 -2.37
C ASN A 50 16.62 12.73 -1.31
N GLY A 51 15.78 11.76 -1.70
CA GLY A 51 15.14 10.82 -0.78
C GLY A 51 13.79 11.28 -0.20
N GLY A 52 13.24 12.41 -0.68
CA GLY A 52 11.92 12.86 -0.24
C GLY A 52 10.83 11.84 -0.55
N LEU A 53 10.07 11.43 0.48
CA LEU A 53 9.00 10.44 0.34
C LEU A 53 7.79 10.98 -0.41
N SER A 54 7.05 10.08 -1.06
CA SER A 54 5.71 10.39 -1.56
C SER A 54 4.73 10.49 -0.41
N ARG A 55 3.61 11.18 -0.61
CA ARG A 55 2.57 11.30 0.42
C ARG A 55 2.06 9.94 0.89
N SER A 56 1.95 8.95 0.00
CA SER A 56 1.53 7.60 0.38
C SER A 56 2.60 6.87 1.18
N GLN A 57 3.88 6.96 0.78
CA GLN A 57 4.99 6.35 1.53
C GLN A 57 5.13 6.95 2.93
N ALA A 58 5.04 8.28 3.06
CA ALA A 58 5.09 8.97 4.35
C ALA A 58 3.91 8.57 5.26
N ARG A 59 2.70 8.42 4.69
CA ARG A 59 1.53 7.93 5.44
C ARG A 59 1.66 6.48 5.85
N GLN A 60 2.27 5.62 5.02
CA GLN A 60 2.50 4.21 5.35
C GLN A 60 3.30 4.06 6.64
N GLN A 61 4.31 4.90 6.85
CA GLN A 61 5.11 4.89 8.08
C GLN A 61 4.31 5.29 9.33
N GLN A 62 3.21 6.02 9.16
CA GLN A 62 2.32 6.43 10.25
C GLN A 62 1.18 5.44 10.51
N GLN A 63 0.94 4.49 9.59
CA GLN A 63 -0.11 3.49 9.75
C GLN A 63 0.27 2.43 10.79
N LYS A 64 -0.73 1.92 11.50
CA LYS A 64 -0.55 0.85 12.49
C LYS A 64 -0.32 -0.51 11.85
N LEU A 65 -0.83 -0.69 10.64
CA LEU A 65 -0.70 -1.90 9.83
C LEU A 65 0.31 -1.67 8.72
N SER A 66 1.10 -2.69 8.41
CA SER A 66 1.92 -2.70 7.21
C SER A 66 1.06 -2.84 5.95
N TYR A 67 1.63 -2.50 4.80
CA TYR A 67 0.96 -2.64 3.51
C TYR A 67 0.50 -4.09 3.26
N GLU A 68 1.32 -5.06 3.64
CA GLU A 68 1.02 -6.49 3.53
C GLU A 68 -0.19 -6.88 4.40
N GLN A 69 -0.22 -6.41 5.66
CA GLN A 69 -1.32 -6.65 6.58
C GLN A 69 -2.63 -6.03 6.07
N GLU A 70 -2.58 -4.80 5.56
CA GLU A 70 -3.74 -4.16 4.95
C GLU A 70 -4.24 -4.94 3.73
N ASN A 71 -3.34 -5.54 2.93
CA ASN A 71 -3.69 -6.32 1.75
C ASN A 71 -4.37 -7.64 2.12
N VAL A 72 -3.91 -8.33 3.17
CA VAL A 72 -4.57 -9.53 3.70
C VAL A 72 -5.98 -9.18 4.19
N LEU A 73 -6.12 -8.11 4.97
CA LEU A 73 -7.41 -7.64 5.45
C LEU A 73 -8.35 -7.27 4.28
N LEU A 74 -7.84 -6.64 3.23
CA LEU A 74 -8.59 -6.33 2.01
C LEU A 74 -9.06 -7.59 1.27
N LYS A 75 -8.21 -8.61 1.15
CA LYS A 75 -8.57 -9.90 0.52
C LYS A 75 -9.73 -10.54 1.27
N TRP A 76 -9.68 -10.53 2.61
CA TRP A 76 -10.74 -11.06 3.47
C TRP A 76 -12.04 -10.30 3.33
N ILE A 77 -12.01 -8.96 3.39
CA ILE A 77 -13.20 -8.13 3.20
C ILE A 77 -13.85 -8.46 1.84
N LYS A 78 -13.05 -8.57 0.77
CA LYS A 78 -13.57 -8.93 -0.55
C LYS A 78 -14.22 -10.31 -0.56
N GLN A 79 -13.59 -11.31 0.06
CA GLN A 79 -14.13 -12.67 0.14
C GLN A 79 -15.45 -12.71 0.91
N LEU A 80 -15.55 -12.01 2.05
CA LEU A 80 -16.78 -11.90 2.83
C LEU A 80 -17.88 -11.20 2.04
N THR A 81 -17.55 -10.11 1.35
CA THR A 81 -18.52 -9.41 0.49
C THR A 81 -19.01 -10.30 -0.65
N ILE A 82 -18.13 -11.11 -1.26
CA ILE A 82 -18.50 -12.08 -2.30
C ILE A 82 -19.42 -13.17 -1.73
N SER A 83 -19.20 -13.63 -0.50
CA SER A 83 -20.07 -14.60 0.16
C SER A 83 -21.40 -14.00 0.66
N GLY A 84 -21.67 -12.73 0.37
CA GLY A 84 -22.90 -12.03 0.76
C GLY A 84 -22.90 -11.53 2.21
N TYR A 85 -21.77 -11.65 2.93
CA TYR A 85 -21.63 -11.15 4.29
C TYR A 85 -20.97 -9.78 4.30
N SER A 86 -21.64 -8.78 4.86
CA SER A 86 -21.04 -7.46 5.10
C SER A 86 -20.43 -7.42 6.50
N PRO A 87 -19.09 -7.52 6.65
CA PRO A 87 -18.48 -7.53 7.98
C PRO A 87 -18.70 -6.20 8.70
N GLY A 88 -19.12 -6.29 9.96
CA GLY A 88 -19.25 -5.13 10.84
C GLY A 88 -17.90 -4.51 11.19
N HIS A 89 -17.89 -3.21 11.50
CA HIS A 89 -16.67 -2.46 11.85
C HIS A 89 -15.93 -3.07 13.05
N GLN A 90 -16.65 -3.59 14.04
CA GLN A 90 -16.06 -4.20 15.23
C GLN A 90 -15.25 -5.46 14.88
N LEU A 91 -15.84 -6.36 14.09
CA LEU A 91 -15.17 -7.57 13.60
C LEU A 91 -13.90 -7.22 12.79
N LEU A 92 -13.97 -6.22 11.91
CA LEU A 92 -12.81 -5.77 11.13
C LEU A 92 -11.69 -5.21 12.02
N LYS A 93 -12.05 -4.50 13.09
CA LYS A 93 -11.08 -3.97 14.05
C LYS A 93 -10.38 -5.09 14.81
N GLU A 94 -11.11 -6.11 15.22
CA GLU A 94 -10.55 -7.25 15.94
C GLU A 94 -9.59 -8.06 15.05
N ILE A 95 -10.01 -8.37 13.82
CA ILE A 95 -9.14 -9.03 12.83
C ILE A 95 -7.89 -8.19 12.53
N ALA A 96 -8.03 -6.87 12.44
CA ALA A 96 -6.89 -5.98 12.23
C ALA A 96 -5.90 -6.00 13.40
N GLU A 97 -6.37 -5.99 14.65
CA GLU A 97 -5.49 -6.10 15.82
C GLU A 97 -4.87 -7.49 15.94
N GLU A 98 -5.59 -8.55 15.55
CA GLU A 98 -5.00 -9.88 15.41
C GLU A 98 -3.88 -9.90 14.37
N LEU A 99 -4.09 -9.35 13.16
CA LEU A 99 -3.05 -9.28 12.13
C LEU A 99 -1.83 -8.47 12.59
N ARG A 100 -2.07 -7.43 13.39
CA ARG A 100 -1.01 -6.59 13.95
C ARG A 100 -0.18 -7.34 15.00
N THR A 101 -0.84 -8.15 15.84
CA THR A 101 -0.20 -8.91 16.93
C THR A 101 0.45 -10.20 16.45
N LYS A 102 -0.13 -10.89 15.46
CA LYS A 102 0.33 -12.13 14.83
C LYS A 102 1.60 -11.97 13.96
N ARG A 103 2.46 -10.99 14.28
CA ARG A 103 3.74 -10.64 13.61
C ARG A 103 4.77 -11.79 13.44
N THR A 104 4.42 -13.03 13.72
CA THR A 104 5.31 -14.19 13.83
C THR A 104 4.94 -15.39 12.96
N TYR A 105 3.96 -15.28 12.04
CA TYR A 105 3.76 -16.31 11.02
C TYR A 105 4.19 -15.75 9.67
N ASN A 106 5.24 -16.34 9.11
CA ASN A 106 5.91 -15.94 7.87
C ASN A 106 4.90 -15.57 6.79
N LEU A 107 4.86 -14.28 6.42
CA LEU A 107 4.01 -13.76 5.34
C LEU A 107 4.54 -14.15 3.95
N ASP A 108 5.72 -14.76 3.88
CA ASP A 108 6.32 -15.34 2.68
C ASP A 108 5.70 -16.69 2.30
N ASP A 109 4.94 -17.32 3.21
CA ASP A 109 4.27 -18.57 2.89
C ASP A 109 3.08 -18.28 1.96
N THR A 110 3.24 -18.74 0.73
CA THR A 110 2.23 -18.79 -0.34
C THR A 110 1.14 -19.83 0.01
N SER A 111 0.74 -19.87 1.28
CA SER A 111 -0.18 -20.80 1.93
C SER A 111 -1.38 -20.07 2.55
N LEU A 112 -1.49 -18.73 2.43
CA LEU A 112 -2.70 -17.97 2.79
C LEU A 112 -3.87 -18.12 1.78
N ASN A 113 -3.92 -19.25 1.07
CA ASN A 113 -5.17 -19.78 0.52
C ASN A 113 -5.89 -20.71 1.52
N SER A 114 -5.25 -21.08 2.63
CA SER A 114 -5.81 -21.95 3.67
C SER A 114 -6.01 -21.25 5.02
N LEU A 115 -6.24 -19.92 5.03
CA LEU A 115 -6.75 -19.26 6.23
C LEU A 115 -8.18 -19.76 6.49
N GLU A 116 -8.28 -20.91 7.16
CA GLU A 116 -9.41 -21.22 8.00
C GLU A 116 -9.65 -19.98 8.87
N LEU A 117 -10.90 -19.49 8.82
CA LEU A 117 -11.37 -18.43 9.72
C LEU A 117 -10.87 -18.75 11.13
N PRO A 118 -10.34 -17.78 11.91
CA PRO A 118 -9.99 -18.02 13.29
C PRO A 118 -11.19 -18.71 13.96
N PRO A 119 -11.01 -19.90 14.57
CA PRO A 119 -12.11 -20.80 14.92
C PRO A 119 -13.03 -20.30 16.05
N GLN A 120 -13.08 -19.00 16.37
CA GLN A 120 -13.76 -18.50 17.57
C GLN A 120 -14.68 -17.29 17.38
N TYR A 121 -14.97 -16.86 16.14
CA TYR A 121 -16.05 -15.90 15.92
C TYR A 121 -17.36 -16.63 15.61
N THR A 122 -17.83 -17.41 16.59
CA THR A 122 -19.21 -17.90 16.61
C THR A 122 -20.13 -16.70 16.75
N LEU A 123 -20.89 -16.42 15.69
CA LEU A 123 -22.05 -15.55 15.70
C LEU A 123 -23.01 -15.99 16.82
N GLY A 124 -23.32 -15.07 17.73
CA GLY A 124 -24.42 -15.20 18.69
C GLY A 124 -24.01 -15.64 20.09
N ARG A 125 -23.91 -14.66 20.99
CA ARG A 125 -24.25 -14.85 22.40
C ARG A 125 -25.41 -13.90 22.69
N ASP A 126 -26.62 -14.39 22.47
CA ASP A 126 -27.83 -13.89 23.13
C ASP A 126 -27.92 -14.52 24.53
#